data_AF-A0A6J4N2E7-F1
#
_entry.id   AF-A0A6J4N2E7-F1
#
_cell.length_a   1.000
_cell.length_b   1.000
_cell.length_c   1.000
_cell.angle_alpha   90.00
_cell.angle_beta   90.00
_cell.angle_gamma   90.00
#
_symmetry.space_group_name_H-M   'P 1'
#
loop_
_entity.id
_entity.type
_entity.pdbx_description
1 polymer ?
#
loop_
_entity_poly.entity_id
_entity_poly.type
_entity_poly.pdbx_seq_one_letter_code
_entity_poly.pdbx_strand_id
1 'polypeptide(L)'
;MDLAKNPRVTTPDPRALAQHLTDYNSLNFYRYLVWQLLRLHQQGRDYLLAVYQMVLRASADNREGFARKPGALFVSRLKACDLWSELREVPLTRIAA
;
A
#
# COMPACT_ATOMS: atom_id res chain seq x y z
N MET A 1 -26.67 18.42 -8.41
CA MET A 1 -25.31 17.91 -8.65
C MET A 1 -25.18 16.67 -7.80
N ASP A 2 -25.30 15.51 -8.44
CA ASP A 2 -25.58 14.23 -7.82
C ASP A 2 -24.29 13.59 -7.29
N LEU A 3 -24.10 13.63 -5.97
CA LEU A 3 -22.92 13.11 -5.26
C LEU A 3 -22.96 11.58 -5.05
N ALA A 4 -23.92 10.88 -5.66
CA ALA A 4 -24.08 9.43 -5.55
C ALA A 4 -23.33 8.62 -6.64
N LYS A 5 -22.51 9.24 -7.49
CA LYS A 5 -21.79 8.53 -8.56
C LYS A 5 -20.44 7.98 -8.09
N ASN A 6 -20.54 6.94 -7.26
CA ASN A 6 -19.64 5.79 -7.16
C ASN A 6 -18.12 6.11 -7.01
N PRO A 7 -17.60 6.20 -5.77
CA PRO A 7 -16.17 6.29 -5.53
C PRO A 7 -15.58 4.92 -5.85
N ARG A 8 -15.21 4.69 -7.11
CA ARG A 8 -14.19 3.71 -7.43
C ARG A 8 -12.99 4.12 -6.58
N VAL A 9 -12.75 3.38 -5.50
CA VAL A 9 -11.46 3.35 -4.83
C VAL A 9 -10.46 3.17 -5.96
N THR A 10 -9.74 4.23 -6.32
CA THR A 10 -8.75 4.19 -7.37
C THR A 10 -7.74 3.16 -6.91
N THR A 11 -7.66 2.03 -7.61
CA THR A 11 -6.66 1.00 -7.32
C THR A 11 -5.31 1.70 -7.17
N PRO A 12 -4.60 1.52 -6.05
CA PRO A 12 -3.36 2.24 -5.84
C PRO A 12 -2.39 1.90 -6.98
N ASP A 13 -1.82 2.90 -7.65
CA ASP A 13 -0.85 2.67 -8.71
C ASP A 13 0.54 2.40 -8.11
N PRO A 14 1.14 1.21 -8.34
CA PRO A 14 2.48 0.88 -7.84
C PRO A 14 3.55 1.88 -8.28
N ARG A 15 3.44 2.48 -9.48
CA ARG A 15 4.39 3.48 -9.97
C ARG A 15 4.26 4.78 -9.20
N ALA A 16 3.03 5.22 -8.93
CA ALA A 16 2.78 6.39 -8.09
C ALA A 16 3.33 6.19 -6.67
N LEU A 17 3.19 5.00 -6.09
CA LEU A 17 3.79 4.67 -4.78
C LEU A 17 5.31 4.75 -4.82
N ALA A 18 5.96 4.13 -5.82
CA ALA A 18 7.41 4.17 -5.97
C ALA A 18 7.93 5.60 -6.16
N GLN A 19 7.21 6.42 -6.93
CA GLN A 19 7.52 7.83 -7.12
C GLN A 19 7.37 8.63 -5.82
N HIS A 20 6.27 8.44 -5.10
CA HIS A 20 5.97 9.18 -3.87
C HIS A 20 6.96 8.86 -2.74
N LEU A 21 7.49 7.62 -2.72
CA LEU A 21 8.49 7.15 -1.77
C LEU A 21 9.92 7.21 -2.32
N THR A 22 10.13 7.87 -3.47
CA THR A 22 11.45 8.02 -4.13
C THR A 22 12.26 6.71 -4.23
N ASP A 23 11.55 5.58 -4.40
CA ASP A 23 12.08 4.22 -4.27
C ASP A 23 11.72 3.39 -5.51
N TYR A 24 12.25 3.80 -6.66
CA TYR A 24 11.98 3.16 -7.95
C TYR A 24 12.53 1.73 -8.04
N ASN A 25 13.60 1.43 -7.29
CA ASN A 25 14.23 0.11 -7.29
C ASN A 25 13.33 -0.97 -6.70
N SER A 26 12.33 -0.58 -5.91
CA SER A 26 11.40 -1.49 -5.24
C SER A 26 10.04 -1.60 -5.95
N LEU A 27 9.95 -1.26 -7.24
CA LEU A 27 8.68 -1.30 -7.98
C LEU A 27 7.95 -2.66 -7.91
N ASN A 28 8.69 -3.77 -7.95
CA ASN A 28 8.10 -5.11 -7.83
C ASN A 28 7.47 -5.34 -6.46
N PHE A 29 8.05 -4.77 -5.40
CA PHE A 29 7.46 -4.80 -4.07
C PHE A 29 6.16 -4.00 -4.04
N TYR A 30 6.10 -2.80 -4.62
CA TYR A 30 4.86 -2.02 -4.66
C TYR A 30 3.76 -2.70 -5.49
N ARG A 31 4.11 -3.38 -6.58
CA ARG A 31 3.17 -4.22 -7.34
C ARG A 31 2.59 -5.33 -6.48
N TYR A 32 3.46 -6.04 -5.76
CA TYR A 32 3.06 -7.08 -4.82
C TYR A 32 2.14 -6.54 -3.71
N LEU A 33 2.51 -5.40 -3.10
CA LEU A 33 1.71 -4.75 -2.06
C LEU A 33 0.30 -4.42 -2.55
N VAL A 34 0.18 -3.76 -3.69
CA VAL A 34 -1.12 -3.41 -4.28
C VAL A 34 -1.95 -4.65 -4.55
N TRP A 35 -1.34 -5.69 -5.13
CA TRP A 35 -2.01 -6.96 -5.39
C TRP A 35 -2.56 -7.58 -4.09
N GLN A 36 -1.77 -7.59 -3.02
CA GLN A 36 -2.20 -8.15 -1.74
C GLN A 36 -3.30 -7.35 -1.07
N LEU A 37 -3.22 -6.02 -1.11
CA LEU A 37 -4.26 -5.15 -0.55
C LEU A 37 -5.60 -5.35 -1.27
N LEU A 38 -5.59 -5.50 -2.59
CA LEU A 38 -6.80 -5.82 -3.35
C LEU A 38 -7.39 -7.17 -2.96
N ARG A 39 -6.56 -8.20 -2.78
CA ARG A 39 -7.02 -9.52 -2.33
C ARG A 39 -7.60 -9.50 -0.93
N LEU A 40 -6.96 -8.80 0.00
CA LEU A 40 -7.48 -8.61 1.35
C LEU A 40 -8.83 -7.87 1.32
N HIS A 41 -8.93 -6.81 0.51
CA HIS A 41 -10.18 -6.07 0.32
C HIS A 41 -11.30 -6.96 -0.23
N GLN A 42 -11.00 -7.81 -1.21
CA GLN A 42 -11.95 -8.82 -1.73
C GLN A 42 -12.38 -9.85 -0.67
N GLN A 43 -11.55 -10.11 0.34
CA GLN A 43 -11.84 -10.98 1.49
C GLN A 43 -12.50 -10.23 2.65
N GLY A 44 -12.91 -8.96 2.46
CA GLY A 44 -13.56 -8.13 3.48
C GLY A 44 -12.60 -7.47 4.48
N ARG A 45 -11.29 -7.56 4.28
CA ARG A 45 -10.25 -6.93 5.11
C ARG A 45 -9.71 -5.70 4.41
N ASP A 46 -10.13 -4.50 4.84
CA ASP A 46 -9.71 -3.24 4.20
C ASP A 46 -8.55 -2.57 4.95
N TYR A 47 -7.37 -2.58 4.33
CA TYR A 47 -6.17 -1.89 4.82
C TYR A 47 -5.73 -0.74 3.89
N LEU A 48 -6.51 -0.39 2.87
CA LEU A 48 -6.10 0.58 1.86
C LEU A 48 -5.87 1.96 2.46
N LEU A 49 -6.78 2.42 3.31
CA LEU A 49 -6.65 3.71 4.01
C LEU A 49 -5.44 3.74 4.94
N ALA A 50 -5.23 2.66 5.71
CA ALA A 50 -4.10 2.55 6.64
C ALA A 50 -2.76 2.60 5.89
N VAL A 51 -2.61 1.84 4.81
CA VAL A 51 -1.42 1.86 3.96
C VAL A 51 -1.21 3.24 3.32
N TYR A 52 -2.28 3.86 2.82
CA TYR A 52 -2.21 5.19 2.25
C TYR A 52 -1.69 6.23 3.26
N GLN A 53 -2.18 6.20 4.49
CA GLN A 53 -1.70 7.07 5.57
C GLN A 53 -0.22 6.82 5.90
N MET A 54 0.22 5.56 5.93
CA MET A 54 1.63 5.22 6.15
C MET A 54 2.55 5.78 5.05
N VAL A 55 2.11 5.72 3.79
CA VAL A 55 2.83 6.28 2.63
C VAL A 55 2.93 7.81 2.74
N LEU A 56 1.81 8.49 3.01
CA LEU A 56 1.80 9.95 3.19
C LEU A 56 2.74 10.38 4.32
N ARG A 57 2.70 9.67 5.45
CA ARG A 57 3.56 9.99 6.59
C ARG A 57 5.03 9.73 6.25
N ALA A 58 5.37 8.62 5.60
CA ALA A 58 6.76 8.34 5.22
C ALA A 58 7.33 9.39 4.26
N SER A 59 6.51 9.85 3.31
CA SER A 59 6.84 10.96 2.41
C SER A 59 6.99 12.29 3.14
N ALA A 60 6.12 12.60 4.10
CA ALA A 60 6.24 13.80 4.94
C ALA A 60 7.54 13.76 5.77
N ASP A 61 7.84 12.64 6.43
CA ASP A 61 9.07 12.48 7.22
C ASP A 61 10.35 12.63 6.37
N ASN A 62 10.29 12.25 5.09
CA ASN A 62 11.39 12.50 4.17
C ASN A 62 11.55 13.99 3.83
N ARG A 63 10.44 14.69 3.56
CA ARG A 63 10.43 16.13 3.30
C ARG A 63 10.89 16.96 4.50
N GLU A 64 10.53 16.51 5.70
CA GLU A 64 10.91 17.14 6.98
C GLU A 64 12.34 16.78 7.42
N GLY A 65 13.02 15.86 6.73
CA GLY A 65 14.40 15.45 7.01
C GLY A 65 14.55 14.40 8.12
N PHE A 66 13.44 13.90 8.69
CA PHE A 66 13.44 12.83 9.69
C PHE A 66 13.85 11.46 9.13
N ALA A 67 13.67 11.22 7.83
CA ALA A 67 14.05 9.97 7.19
C ALA A 67 14.67 10.14 5.79
N ARG A 68 15.86 9.58 5.58
CA ARG A 68 16.55 9.63 4.28
C ARG A 68 16.02 8.63 3.24
N LYS A 69 15.34 7.57 3.69
CA LYS A 69 14.83 6.47 2.85
C LYS A 69 13.35 6.21 3.17
N PRO A 70 12.42 6.96 2.56
CA PRO A 70 11.00 6.85 2.86
C PRO A 70 10.42 5.46 2.56
N GLY A 71 10.85 4.79 1.49
CA GLY A 71 10.45 3.40 1.20
C GLY A 71 10.83 2.42 2.33
N ALA A 72 12.03 2.54 2.89
CA ALA A 72 12.48 1.70 4.00
C ALA A 72 11.70 2.00 5.30
N LEU A 73 11.41 3.28 5.58
CA LEU A 73 10.58 3.69 6.71
C LEU A 73 9.16 3.14 6.59
N PHE A 74 8.58 3.21 5.39
CA PHE A 74 7.28 2.65 5.09
C PHE A 74 7.24 1.13 5.37
N VAL A 75 8.23 0.37 4.88
CA VAL A 75 8.32 -1.08 5.17
C VAL A 75 8.50 -1.35 6.67
N SER A 76 9.26 -0.52 7.39
CA SER A 76 9.39 -0.62 8.84
C SER A 76 8.05 -0.44 9.55
N ARG A 77 7.21 0.48 9.08
CA ARG A 77 5.85 0.70 9.63
C ARG A 77 4.90 -0.46 9.34
N LEU A 78 4.94 -1.01 8.14
CA LEU A 78 4.19 -2.22 7.80
C LEU A 78 4.52 -3.38 8.76
N LYS A 79 5.79 -3.55 9.11
CA LYS A 79 6.24 -4.57 10.06
C LYS A 79 5.81 -4.26 11.50
N ALA A 80 5.93 -3.00 11.92
CA ALA A 80 5.58 -2.59 13.28
C ALA A 80 4.08 -2.75 13.59
N CYS A 81 3.22 -2.67 12.58
CA CYS A 81 1.78 -2.85 12.72
C CYS A 81 1.30 -4.27 12.36
N ASP A 82 2.21 -5.23 12.23
CA ASP A 82 1.96 -6.63 11.82
C ASP A 82 1.24 -6.84 10.47
N LEU A 83 0.93 -5.75 9.75
CA LEU A 83 0.35 -5.78 8.42
C LEU A 83 1.28 -6.49 7.42
N TRP A 84 2.59 -6.48 7.66
CA TRP A 84 3.54 -7.25 6.86
C TRP A 84 3.23 -8.75 6.86
N SER A 85 2.85 -9.31 8.00
CA SER A 85 2.52 -10.73 8.17
C SER A 85 1.22 -11.05 7.43
N GLU A 86 0.18 -10.24 7.64
CA GLU A 86 -1.10 -10.32 6.93
C GLU A 86 -0.92 -10.31 5.41
N LEU A 87 -0.07 -9.40 4.88
CA LEU A 87 0.22 -9.31 3.46
C LEU A 87 0.93 -10.55 2.90
N ARG A 88 1.67 -11.31 3.72
CA ARG A 88 2.36 -12.55 3.30
C ARG A 88 1.46 -13.76 3.34
N GLU A 89 0.50 -13.77 4.26
CA GLU A 89 -0.37 -14.92 4.52
C GLU A 89 -1.68 -14.89 3.71
N VAL A 90 -1.91 -13.85 2.91
CA VAL A 90 -3.10 -13.77 2.05
C VAL A 90 -3.22 -15.05 1.20
N PRO A 91 -4.29 -15.85 1.39
CA PRO A 91 -4.48 -17.07 0.65
C PRO A 91 -4.54 -16.78 -0.85
N LEU A 92 -3.95 -17.66 -1.66
CA LEU A 92 -4.14 -17.60 -3.11
C LEU A 92 -5.64 -17.70 -3.41
N THR A 93 -6.16 -16.75 -4.18
CA THR A 93 -7.50 -16.86 -4.74
C THR A 93 -7.49 -18.07 -5.67
N ARG A 94 -8.08 -19.19 -5.23
CA ARG A 94 -8.27 -20.36 -6.10
C ARG A 94 -9.26 -19.95 -7.17
N ILE A 95 -8.81 -19.92 -8.42
CA ILE A 95 -9.72 -19.95 -9.56
C ILE A 95 -10.23 -21.38 -9.58
N ALA A 96 -11.48 -21.59 -9.20
CA ALA A 96 -12.13 -22.87 -9.48
C ALA A 96 -12.16 -23.01 -11.01
N ALA A 97 -11.50 -24.05 -11.51
CA ALA A 97 -11.53 -24.43 -12.93
C ALA A 97 -12.88 -25.07 -13.27
#